data_AF-A0A954V431-F1
#
_entry.id   AF-A0A954V431-F1
#
_cell.length_a   1.000
_cell.length_b   1.000
_cell.length_c   1.000
_cell.angle_alpha   90.00
_cell.angle_beta   90.00
_cell.angle_gamma   90.00
#
_symmetry.space_group_name_H-M   'P 1'
#
loop_
_entity.id
_entity.type
_entity.pdbx_description
1 polymer ?
#
loop_
_entity_poly.entity_id
_entity_poly.type
_entity_poly.pdbx_seq_one_letter_code
_entity_poly.pdbx_strand_id
1 'polypeptide(L)'
;MSRLTHRDATRGQQGDDVAILLADAEALCHVVAGRDLAEAALYVVPQSSLPGECGSGDHCYAYTTPSLDLYLRDHIPDWRGRGPCMVVNDIGLAEDYELEDLACLVPAYVLHELAHILDRPALFADRHGVEPNRLKFEALVVASVGERSQRNDIPLYFGHGNSFIRIALHLCHRAQRTDVDVRPTAICAGHRYGLSHASLYLEALGDEPARCAGMSFHDIKSFKPPLAFSHLWTVDCIEYHQRFLPQKGSAL
;
A
#
# COMPACT_ATOMS: atom_id res chain seq x y z
N MET A 1 -40.80 6.57 32.78
CA MET A 1 -39.91 5.86 31.85
C MET A 1 -39.50 6.83 30.75
N SER A 2 -38.41 7.57 30.96
CA SER A 2 -37.90 8.58 30.02
C SER A 2 -36.79 7.94 29.18
N ARG A 3 -36.98 7.88 27.85
CA ARG A 3 -35.95 7.42 26.90
C ARG A 3 -34.91 8.52 26.75
N LEU A 4 -33.78 8.36 27.42
CA LEU A 4 -32.53 9.04 27.08
C LEU A 4 -32.14 8.63 25.66
N THR A 5 -32.34 9.54 24.72
CA THR A 5 -31.71 9.48 23.40
C THR A 5 -30.36 10.18 23.55
N HIS A 6 -29.33 9.42 23.93
CA HIS A 6 -27.95 9.86 23.73
C HIS A 6 -27.72 9.93 22.23
N ARG A 7 -27.81 11.14 21.70
CA ARG A 7 -27.49 11.46 20.32
C ARG A 7 -25.98 11.71 20.32
N ASP A 8 -25.23 10.77 19.76
CA ASP A 8 -23.77 10.81 19.66
C ASP A 8 -23.33 12.00 18.80
N ALA A 9 -23.02 13.12 19.47
CA ALA A 9 -22.55 14.34 18.81
C ALA A 9 -21.08 14.27 18.38
N THR A 10 -20.36 13.20 18.75
CA THR A 10 -18.93 13.00 18.47
C THR A 10 -18.65 12.35 17.12
N ARG A 11 -19.62 11.64 16.53
CA ARG A 11 -19.42 10.89 15.28
C ARG A 11 -19.22 11.78 14.04
N GLY A 12 -19.58 13.07 14.12
CA GLY A 12 -19.44 14.02 13.01
C GLY A 12 -18.02 14.56 12.84
N GLN A 13 -17.22 14.67 13.90
CA GLN A 13 -15.86 15.24 13.82
C GLN A 13 -14.86 14.23 13.26
N GLN A 14 -14.97 12.97 13.69
CA GLN A 14 -14.01 11.93 13.32
C GLN A 14 -13.99 11.61 11.81
N GLY A 15 -15.14 11.73 11.12
CA GLY A 15 -15.21 11.50 9.67
C GLY A 15 -14.49 12.58 8.85
N ASP A 16 -14.60 13.84 9.29
CA ASP A 16 -13.93 14.96 8.63
C ASP A 16 -12.41 14.88 8.80
N ASP A 17 -11.94 14.43 9.98
CA ASP A 17 -10.52 14.27 10.27
C ASP A 17 -9.84 13.22 9.37
N VAL A 18 -10.49 12.06 9.16
CA VAL A 18 -9.99 11.01 8.25
C VAL A 18 -9.93 11.50 6.81
N ALA A 19 -10.96 12.22 6.35
CA ALA A 19 -10.98 12.74 4.98
C ALA A 19 -9.81 13.72 4.72
N ILE A 20 -9.48 14.55 5.72
CA ILE A 20 -8.31 15.45 5.67
C ILE A 20 -7.01 14.62 5.59
N LEU A 21 -6.86 13.61 6.44
CA LEU A 21 -5.66 12.74 6.41
C LEU A 21 -5.46 12.04 5.07
N LEU A 22 -6.53 11.57 4.43
CA LEU A 22 -6.46 10.92 3.12
C LEU A 22 -6.11 11.92 2.01
N ALA A 23 -6.66 13.13 2.06
CA ALA A 23 -6.32 14.19 1.11
C ALA A 23 -4.84 14.62 1.25
N ASP A 24 -4.34 14.77 2.48
CA ASP A 24 -2.95 15.07 2.76
C ASP A 24 -2.03 13.93 2.29
N ALA A 25 -2.44 12.68 2.46
CA ALA A 25 -1.70 11.52 1.97
C ALA A 25 -1.68 11.43 0.43
N GLU A 26 -2.79 11.74 -0.27
CA GLU A 26 -2.81 11.88 -1.74
C GLU A 26 -1.84 12.98 -2.21
N ALA A 27 -1.87 14.14 -1.55
CA ALA A 27 -0.96 15.25 -1.85
C ALA A 27 0.51 14.84 -1.64
N LEU A 28 0.81 14.12 -0.56
CA LEU A 28 2.14 13.57 -0.30
C LEU A 28 2.60 12.65 -1.43
N CYS A 29 1.74 11.78 -1.96
CA CYS A 29 2.06 10.92 -3.10
C CYS A 29 2.56 11.73 -4.31
N HIS A 30 1.87 12.83 -4.64
CA HIS A 30 2.29 13.71 -5.72
C HIS A 30 3.61 14.44 -5.43
N VAL A 31 3.89 14.77 -4.17
CA VAL A 31 5.19 15.36 -3.78
C VAL A 31 6.33 14.35 -3.96
N VAL A 32 6.16 13.11 -3.49
CA VAL A 32 7.25 12.12 -3.48
C VAL A 32 7.41 11.35 -4.80
N ALA A 33 6.36 11.28 -5.62
CA ALA A 33 6.33 10.55 -6.88
C ALA A 33 5.85 11.40 -8.06
N GLY A 34 5.94 12.74 -7.98
CA GLY A 34 5.37 13.64 -8.97
C GLY A 34 5.84 13.42 -10.41
N ARG A 35 7.06 12.94 -10.64
CA ARG A 35 7.54 12.59 -11.99
C ARG A 35 6.88 11.35 -12.56
N ASP A 36 6.59 10.38 -11.69
CA ASP A 36 6.01 9.09 -12.07
C ASP A 36 4.48 9.19 -12.19
N LEU A 37 3.86 10.00 -11.33
CA LEU A 37 2.42 10.27 -11.39
C LEU A 37 2.07 11.34 -12.44
N ALA A 38 2.98 12.27 -12.76
CA ALA A 38 2.81 13.30 -13.78
C ALA A 38 1.39 13.94 -13.75
N GLU A 39 0.67 13.90 -14.87
CA GLU A 39 -0.71 14.37 -15.01
C GLU A 39 -1.76 13.27 -14.70
N ALA A 40 -1.33 12.06 -14.34
CA ALA A 40 -2.25 10.99 -14.00
C ALA A 40 -2.97 11.31 -12.70
N ALA A 41 -4.29 11.08 -12.70
CA ALA A 41 -5.07 11.14 -11.48
C ALA A 41 -4.63 10.02 -10.54
N LEU A 42 -4.46 10.33 -9.26
CA LEU A 42 -4.37 9.34 -8.19
C LEU A 42 -5.69 9.37 -7.42
N TYR A 43 -6.18 8.21 -7.01
CA TYR A 43 -7.38 8.11 -6.19
C TYR A 43 -7.07 7.36 -4.89
N VAL A 44 -7.23 8.05 -3.76
CA VAL A 44 -7.17 7.48 -2.42
C VAL A 44 -8.60 7.44 -1.87
N VAL A 45 -9.20 6.24 -1.82
CA VAL A 45 -10.63 6.08 -1.50
C VAL A 45 -10.78 5.50 -0.10
N PRO A 46 -11.53 6.16 0.82
CA PRO A 46 -11.86 5.56 2.11
C PRO A 46 -12.82 4.38 1.93
N GLN A 47 -12.57 3.28 2.63
CA GLN A 47 -13.43 2.10 2.65
C GLN A 47 -14.85 2.43 3.13
N SER A 48 -15.00 3.39 4.06
CA SER A 48 -16.30 3.87 4.53
C SER A 48 -17.18 4.52 3.46
N SER A 49 -16.59 4.96 2.35
CA SER A 49 -17.34 5.51 1.20
C SER A 49 -17.84 4.45 0.22
N LEU A 50 -17.37 3.20 0.36
CA LEU A 50 -17.70 2.11 -0.54
C LEU A 50 -18.92 1.30 -0.06
N PRO A 51 -19.67 0.68 -0.99
CA PRO A 51 -20.65 -0.33 -0.62
C PRO A 51 -20.00 -1.47 0.17
N GLY A 52 -20.71 -2.08 1.12
CA GLY A 52 -20.18 -3.22 1.90
C GLY A 52 -19.75 -4.41 1.03
N GLU A 53 -20.28 -4.53 -0.18
CA GLU A 53 -19.90 -5.54 -1.18
C GLU A 53 -18.48 -5.34 -1.75
N CYS A 54 -17.90 -4.15 -1.61
CA CYS A 54 -16.54 -3.84 -2.06
C CYS A 54 -15.46 -4.26 -1.04
N GLY A 55 -15.82 -5.11 -0.09
CA GLY A 55 -14.95 -5.68 0.93
C GLY A 55 -14.96 -4.83 2.20
N SER A 56 -14.97 -5.49 3.36
CA SER A 56 -14.81 -4.85 4.68
C SER A 56 -13.79 -5.62 5.53
N GLY A 57 -12.85 -6.32 4.88
CA GLY A 57 -12.04 -7.33 5.53
C GLY A 57 -11.12 -6.75 6.61
N ASP A 58 -11.17 -7.35 7.81
CA ASP A 58 -10.37 -7.03 9.00
C ASP A 58 -8.85 -7.27 8.82
N HIS A 59 -8.39 -7.65 7.62
CA HIS A 59 -7.07 -8.23 7.42
C HIS A 59 -6.09 -7.33 6.66
N CYS A 60 -6.56 -6.24 6.02
CA CYS A 60 -5.70 -5.30 5.31
C CYS A 60 -6.18 -3.86 5.56
N TYR A 61 -5.26 -2.98 5.98
CA TYR A 61 -5.58 -1.57 6.19
C TYR A 61 -5.54 -0.72 4.92
N ALA A 62 -4.94 -1.24 3.84
CA ALA A 62 -5.02 -0.64 2.53
C ALA A 62 -4.81 -1.70 1.45
N TYR A 63 -5.22 -1.41 0.22
CA TYR A 63 -4.93 -2.25 -0.94
C TYR A 63 -5.01 -1.47 -2.27
N THR A 64 -4.27 -1.95 -3.26
CA THR A 64 -4.36 -1.51 -4.67
C THR A 64 -4.34 -2.69 -5.65
N THR A 65 -4.99 -2.53 -6.80
CA THR A 65 -4.89 -3.45 -7.94
C THR A 65 -4.83 -2.67 -9.26
N PRO A 66 -4.25 -3.21 -10.36
CA PRO A 66 -4.05 -2.46 -11.61
C PRO A 66 -5.33 -1.93 -12.29
N SER A 67 -6.53 -2.31 -11.86
CA SER A 67 -7.78 -1.83 -12.46
C SER A 67 -8.79 -1.38 -11.41
N LEU A 68 -8.32 -1.05 -10.20
CA LEU A 68 -9.19 -0.68 -9.09
C LEU A 68 -10.02 0.57 -9.41
N ASP A 69 -9.45 1.50 -10.16
CA ASP A 69 -10.10 2.72 -10.61
C ASP A 69 -11.36 2.43 -11.46
N LEU A 70 -11.32 1.41 -12.31
CA LEU A 70 -12.50 0.99 -13.07
C LEU A 70 -13.54 0.29 -12.20
N TYR A 71 -13.11 -0.50 -11.21
CA TYR A 71 -14.00 -1.23 -10.33
C TYR A 71 -14.78 -0.28 -9.42
N LEU A 72 -14.14 0.79 -8.98
CA LEU A 72 -14.68 1.77 -8.05
C LEU A 72 -15.13 3.06 -8.74
N ARG A 73 -15.19 3.10 -10.08
CA ARG A 73 -15.45 4.32 -10.85
C ARG A 73 -16.67 5.11 -10.37
N ASP A 74 -17.77 4.41 -10.09
CA ASP A 74 -19.04 5.01 -9.66
C ASP A 74 -19.02 5.47 -8.18
N HIS A 75 -17.94 5.14 -7.45
CA HIS A 75 -17.74 5.47 -6.03
C HIS A 75 -16.58 6.45 -5.81
N ILE A 76 -15.81 6.77 -6.86
CA ILE A 76 -14.72 7.74 -6.79
C ILE A 76 -15.31 9.14 -6.94
N PRO A 77 -15.20 10.01 -5.93
CA PRO A 77 -15.65 11.39 -6.04
C PRO A 77 -14.83 12.11 -7.12
N ASP A 78 -15.50 12.95 -7.90
CA ASP A 78 -14.89 13.80 -8.93
C ASP A 78 -13.98 13.05 -9.91
N TRP A 79 -14.41 11.86 -10.39
CA TRP A 79 -13.65 11.05 -11.36
C TRP A 79 -13.02 11.89 -12.50
N ARG A 80 -11.69 11.95 -12.52
CA ARG A 80 -10.86 12.76 -13.42
C ARG A 80 -10.37 12.00 -14.66
N GLY A 81 -10.79 10.74 -14.83
CA GLY A 81 -10.27 9.83 -15.85
C GLY A 81 -9.54 8.62 -15.26
N ARG A 82 -8.93 7.80 -16.11
CA ARG A 82 -8.17 6.62 -15.66
C ARG A 82 -6.98 7.04 -14.82
N GLY A 83 -6.66 6.26 -13.79
CA GLY A 83 -5.55 6.54 -12.90
C GLY A 83 -5.26 5.40 -11.92
N PRO A 84 -4.09 5.37 -11.27
CA PRO A 84 -3.89 4.52 -10.10
C PRO A 84 -4.95 4.80 -9.02
N CYS A 85 -5.41 3.74 -8.38
CA CYS A 85 -6.37 3.82 -7.28
C CYS A 85 -5.93 2.86 -6.16
N MET A 86 -6.12 3.31 -4.92
CA MET A 86 -5.97 2.53 -3.71
C MET A 86 -7.16 2.78 -2.79
N VAL A 87 -7.48 1.78 -1.98
CA VAL A 87 -8.46 1.90 -0.91
C VAL A 87 -7.74 1.87 0.43
N VAL A 88 -8.13 2.75 1.34
CA VAL A 88 -7.67 2.76 2.74
C VAL A 88 -8.84 2.32 3.62
N ASN A 89 -8.64 1.28 4.42
CA ASN A 89 -9.62 0.78 5.39
C ASN A 89 -9.63 1.69 6.62
N ASP A 90 -10.21 2.87 6.44
CA ASP A 90 -10.36 3.88 7.49
C ASP A 90 -11.24 3.41 8.65
N ILE A 91 -12.20 2.51 8.39
CA ILE A 91 -13.03 1.89 9.43
C ILE A 91 -12.14 1.06 10.37
N GLY A 92 -11.39 0.09 9.82
CA GLY A 92 -10.52 -0.76 10.62
C GLY A 92 -9.40 0.02 11.32
N LEU A 93 -8.85 1.04 10.65
CA LEU A 93 -7.86 1.94 11.26
C LEU A 93 -8.44 2.70 12.47
N ALA A 94 -9.66 3.22 12.36
CA ALA A 94 -10.33 3.92 13.45
C ALA A 94 -10.77 3.00 14.60
N GLU A 95 -10.90 1.69 14.35
CA GLU A 95 -11.18 0.69 15.39
C GLU A 95 -9.92 0.29 16.17
N ASP A 96 -8.77 0.20 15.48
CA ASP A 96 -7.52 -0.32 16.06
C ASP A 96 -6.60 0.77 16.62
N TYR A 97 -6.78 2.04 16.22
CA TYR A 97 -5.85 3.13 16.53
C TYR A 97 -6.58 4.41 16.96
N GLU A 98 -5.91 5.17 17.83
CA GLU A 98 -6.35 6.51 18.20
C GLU A 98 -6.07 7.50 17.06
N LEU A 99 -6.82 8.61 17.03
CA LEU A 99 -6.75 9.61 15.96
C LEU A 99 -5.33 10.18 15.77
N GLU A 100 -4.58 10.37 16.86
CA GLU A 100 -3.21 10.89 16.82
C GLU A 100 -2.25 9.92 16.12
N ASP A 101 -2.48 8.61 16.23
CA ASP A 101 -1.67 7.59 15.56
C ASP A 101 -1.99 7.53 14.06
N LEU A 102 -3.25 7.82 13.66
CA LEU A 102 -3.67 7.83 12.26
C LEU A 102 -2.88 8.82 11.41
N ALA A 103 -2.48 9.96 11.98
CA ALA A 103 -1.65 10.95 11.29
C ALA A 103 -0.29 10.39 10.85
N CYS A 104 0.23 9.38 11.54
CA CYS A 104 1.46 8.67 11.16
C CYS A 104 1.17 7.43 10.29
N LEU A 105 0.11 6.69 10.61
CA LEU A 105 -0.20 5.41 9.96
C LEU A 105 -0.78 5.57 8.55
N VAL A 106 -1.69 6.53 8.35
CA VAL A 106 -2.34 6.74 7.04
C VAL A 106 -1.31 7.04 5.94
N PRO A 107 -0.35 7.99 6.12
CA PRO A 107 0.71 8.19 5.15
C PRO A 107 1.55 6.93 4.91
N ALA A 108 1.84 6.13 5.95
CA ALA A 108 2.63 4.92 5.79
C ALA A 108 1.92 3.87 4.92
N TYR A 109 0.64 3.61 5.15
CA TYR A 109 -0.16 2.69 4.33
C TYR A 109 -0.35 3.20 2.90
N VAL A 110 -0.60 4.51 2.72
CA VAL A 110 -0.71 5.11 1.39
C VAL A 110 0.60 5.01 0.61
N LEU A 111 1.75 5.28 1.25
CA LEU A 111 3.06 5.11 0.62
C LEU A 111 3.40 3.65 0.33
N HIS A 112 2.91 2.70 1.14
CA HIS A 112 3.03 1.27 0.87
C HIS A 112 2.30 0.89 -0.42
N GLU A 113 1.02 1.27 -0.55
CA GLU A 113 0.25 0.99 -1.76
C GLU A 113 0.80 1.73 -2.98
N LEU A 114 1.31 2.95 -2.80
CA LEU A 114 2.01 3.67 -3.85
C LEU A 114 3.26 2.91 -4.32
N ALA A 115 4.01 2.27 -3.41
CA ALA A 115 5.14 1.43 -3.78
C ALA A 115 4.69 0.26 -4.67
N HIS A 116 3.56 -0.39 -4.36
CA HIS A 116 2.98 -1.42 -5.23
C HIS A 116 2.56 -0.88 -6.60
N ILE A 117 1.98 0.32 -6.66
CA ILE A 117 1.61 0.98 -7.93
C ILE A 117 2.85 1.22 -8.80
N LEU A 118 3.90 1.79 -8.22
CA LEU A 118 5.15 2.12 -8.92
C LEU A 118 6.00 0.89 -9.27
N ASP A 119 5.80 -0.22 -8.56
CA ASP A 119 6.50 -1.48 -8.86
C ASP A 119 5.95 -2.16 -10.14
N ARG A 120 4.73 -1.83 -10.57
CA ARG A 120 4.12 -2.35 -11.79
C ARG A 120 4.85 -1.84 -13.05
N PRO A 121 4.69 -2.54 -14.20
CA PRO A 121 5.15 -2.02 -15.50
C PRO A 121 4.42 -0.77 -15.98
N ALA A 122 3.19 -0.54 -15.51
CA ALA A 122 2.36 0.62 -15.79
C ALA A 122 1.51 0.95 -14.55
N LEU A 123 1.17 2.24 -14.37
CA LEU A 123 0.42 2.71 -13.18
C LEU A 123 -0.95 2.02 -13.02
N PHE A 124 -1.61 1.78 -14.15
CA PHE A 124 -2.87 1.05 -14.25
C PHE A 124 -2.88 0.21 -15.53
N ALA A 125 -3.68 -0.85 -15.55
CA ALA A 125 -3.81 -1.73 -16.69
C ALA A 125 -4.63 -1.06 -17.81
N ASP A 126 -4.14 -1.23 -19.04
CA ASP A 126 -4.96 -0.99 -20.23
C ASP A 126 -6.08 -2.05 -20.28
N ARG A 127 -7.31 -1.57 -20.36
CA ARG A 127 -8.54 -2.36 -20.34
C ARG A 127 -9.48 -1.95 -21.47
N HIS A 128 -8.94 -1.38 -22.55
CA HIS A 128 -9.75 -1.04 -23.72
C HIS A 128 -10.48 -2.28 -24.25
N GLY A 129 -11.80 -2.18 -24.42
CA GLY A 129 -12.64 -3.26 -24.96
C GLY A 129 -12.91 -4.43 -24.00
N VAL A 130 -12.63 -4.30 -22.70
CA VAL A 130 -12.99 -5.33 -21.73
C VAL A 130 -14.49 -5.28 -21.42
N GLU A 131 -15.14 -6.45 -21.48
CA GLU A 131 -16.56 -6.62 -21.18
C GLU A 131 -16.92 -6.15 -19.76
N PRO A 132 -17.97 -5.35 -19.57
CA PRO A 132 -18.36 -4.82 -18.24
C PRO A 132 -18.59 -5.91 -17.18
N ASN A 133 -19.17 -7.05 -17.57
CA ASN A 133 -19.43 -8.17 -16.66
C ASN A 133 -18.13 -8.79 -16.12
N ARG A 134 -17.05 -8.76 -16.91
CA ARG A 134 -15.74 -9.24 -16.47
C ARG A 134 -15.14 -8.31 -15.41
N LEU A 135 -15.26 -6.99 -15.62
CA LEU A 135 -14.82 -6.01 -14.61
C LEU A 135 -15.59 -6.18 -13.30
N LYS A 136 -16.91 -6.38 -13.38
CA LYS A 136 -17.75 -6.65 -12.20
C LYS A 136 -17.32 -7.92 -11.46
N PHE A 137 -17.04 -9.00 -12.19
CA PHE A 137 -16.54 -10.24 -11.58
C PHE A 137 -15.17 -10.05 -10.91
N GLU A 138 -14.23 -9.39 -11.58
CA GLU A 138 -12.90 -9.12 -11.03
C GLU A 138 -12.98 -8.22 -9.79
N ALA A 139 -13.90 -7.24 -9.75
CA ALA A 139 -14.17 -6.42 -8.57
C ALA A 139 -14.62 -7.25 -7.37
N LEU A 140 -15.55 -8.20 -7.56
CA LEU A 140 -16.00 -9.12 -6.52
C LEU A 140 -14.86 -10.03 -6.02
N VAL A 141 -13.98 -10.47 -6.92
CA VAL A 141 -12.81 -11.25 -6.52
C VAL A 141 -11.91 -10.42 -5.62
N VAL A 142 -11.62 -9.16 -5.97
CA VAL A 142 -10.79 -8.25 -5.16
C VAL A 142 -11.40 -8.02 -3.77
N ALA A 143 -12.70 -7.71 -3.70
CA ALA A 143 -13.41 -7.57 -2.44
C ALA A 143 -13.28 -8.82 -1.56
N SER A 144 -13.42 -10.01 -2.15
CA SER A 144 -13.32 -11.29 -1.42
C SER A 144 -11.91 -11.63 -0.93
N VAL A 145 -10.85 -11.00 -1.47
CA VAL A 145 -9.47 -11.29 -1.05
C VAL A 145 -9.24 -10.84 0.39
N GLY A 146 -9.86 -9.73 0.81
CA GLY A 146 -9.76 -9.22 2.19
C GLY A 146 -10.38 -10.15 3.24
N GLU A 147 -11.27 -11.05 2.83
CA GLU A 147 -11.96 -12.01 3.73
C GLU A 147 -11.22 -13.36 3.84
N ARG A 148 -10.24 -13.61 2.95
CA ARG A 148 -9.56 -14.91 2.91
C ARG A 148 -8.51 -14.98 3.98
N SER A 149 -8.50 -16.11 4.71
CA SER A 149 -7.38 -16.45 5.57
C SER A 149 -6.07 -16.43 4.78
N GLN A 150 -5.00 -16.05 5.47
CA GLN A 150 -3.66 -16.05 4.90
C GLN A 150 -3.33 -17.41 4.28
N ARG A 151 -2.87 -17.36 3.03
CA ARG A 151 -2.48 -18.55 2.28
C ARG A 151 -1.13 -19.06 2.79
N ASN A 152 -1.11 -20.30 3.29
CA ASN A 152 0.12 -20.95 3.76
C ASN A 152 1.00 -21.51 2.64
N ASP A 153 0.50 -21.52 1.40
CA ASP A 153 1.21 -22.05 0.22
C ASP A 153 2.06 -21.00 -0.52
N ILE A 154 1.96 -19.73 -0.10
CA ILE A 154 2.76 -18.63 -0.64
C ILE A 154 3.63 -18.03 0.47
N PRO A 155 4.86 -17.57 0.15
CA PRO A 155 5.66 -16.84 1.13
C PRO A 155 4.95 -15.60 1.64
N LEU A 156 5.13 -15.26 2.92
CA LEU A 156 4.57 -14.06 3.55
C LEU A 156 5.01 -12.77 2.84
N TYR A 157 6.23 -12.76 2.28
CA TYR A 157 6.74 -11.65 1.51
C TYR A 157 6.23 -11.60 0.06
N PHE A 158 5.33 -12.49 -0.36
CA PHE A 158 4.80 -12.46 -1.74
C PHE A 158 4.18 -11.09 -2.03
N GLY A 159 4.51 -10.52 -3.19
CA GLY A 159 4.17 -9.13 -3.54
C GLY A 159 5.14 -8.06 -3.01
N HIS A 160 6.01 -8.39 -2.06
CA HIS A 160 6.96 -7.49 -1.40
C HIS A 160 8.41 -7.82 -1.78
N GLY A 161 8.66 -7.90 -3.08
CA GLY A 161 9.97 -8.26 -3.64
C GLY A 161 11.05 -7.18 -3.46
N ASN A 162 12.26 -7.47 -3.96
CA ASN A 162 13.39 -6.53 -3.92
C ASN A 162 13.09 -5.14 -4.52
N SER A 163 12.34 -5.09 -5.63
CA SER A 163 11.99 -3.87 -6.34
C SER A 163 11.00 -3.04 -5.53
N PHE A 164 9.94 -3.67 -5.01
CA PHE A 164 9.02 -3.05 -4.05
C PHE A 164 9.75 -2.46 -2.84
N ILE A 165 10.60 -3.23 -2.16
CA ILE A 165 11.32 -2.77 -0.96
C ILE A 165 12.20 -1.56 -1.29
N ARG A 166 12.94 -1.62 -2.42
CA ARG A 166 13.76 -0.50 -2.88
C ARG A 166 12.92 0.76 -3.12
N ILE A 167 11.79 0.64 -3.84
CA ILE A 167 10.86 1.74 -4.10
C ILE A 167 10.32 2.33 -2.78
N ALA A 168 9.87 1.49 -1.85
CA ALA A 168 9.35 1.91 -0.55
C ALA A 168 10.38 2.72 0.26
N LEU A 169 11.65 2.30 0.25
CA LEU A 169 12.74 3.03 0.91
C LEU A 169 13.03 4.38 0.25
N HIS A 170 12.93 4.47 -1.07
CA HIS A 170 13.03 5.75 -1.78
C HIS A 170 11.85 6.69 -1.48
N LEU A 171 10.61 6.15 -1.42
CA LEU A 171 9.43 6.92 -1.00
C LEU A 171 9.59 7.45 0.43
N CYS A 172 10.05 6.59 1.35
CA CYS A 172 10.36 6.97 2.73
C CYS A 172 11.37 8.12 2.79
N HIS A 173 12.47 8.02 2.05
CA HIS A 173 13.50 9.05 2.00
C HIS A 173 12.97 10.38 1.46
N ARG A 174 12.10 10.34 0.44
CA ARG A 174 11.49 11.55 -0.13
C ARG A 174 10.46 12.16 0.83
N ALA A 175 9.66 11.35 1.51
CA ALA A 175 8.71 11.80 2.52
C ALA A 175 9.43 12.50 3.68
N GLN A 176 10.56 11.98 4.17
CA GLN A 176 11.36 12.60 5.22
C GLN A 176 11.98 13.96 4.85
N ARG A 177 11.96 14.34 3.56
CA ARG A 177 12.36 15.68 3.10
C ARG A 177 11.19 16.67 3.11
N THR A 178 10.00 16.16 3.41
CA THR A 178 8.82 16.92 3.80
C THR A 178 8.72 16.88 5.34
N ASP A 179 7.75 17.58 5.92
CA ASP A 179 7.49 17.52 7.37
C ASP A 179 6.71 16.25 7.79
N VAL A 180 6.58 15.24 6.92
CA VAL A 180 5.93 13.96 7.22
C VAL A 180 6.97 12.92 7.66
N ASP A 181 6.95 12.55 8.95
CA ASP A 181 7.81 11.48 9.49
C ASP A 181 7.20 10.10 9.18
N VAL A 182 7.69 9.47 8.12
CA VAL A 182 7.40 8.07 7.84
C VAL A 182 8.65 7.23 8.04
N ARG A 183 8.52 6.15 8.81
CA ARG A 183 9.62 5.21 9.07
C ARG A 183 9.61 4.06 8.07
N PRO A 184 10.78 3.57 7.62
CA PRO A 184 10.87 2.42 6.72
C PRO A 184 10.08 1.20 7.18
N THR A 185 10.06 0.95 8.49
CA THR A 185 9.37 -0.18 9.13
C THR A 185 7.86 -0.11 9.07
N ALA A 186 7.29 1.09 8.87
CA ALA A 186 5.86 1.29 8.69
C ALA A 186 5.44 1.03 7.24
N ILE A 187 6.35 1.22 6.28
CA ILE A 187 6.06 1.04 4.85
C ILE A 187 6.41 -0.38 4.38
N CYS A 188 7.54 -0.97 4.78
CA CYS A 188 8.00 -2.20 4.13
C CYS A 188 8.85 -3.10 5.02
N ALA A 189 9.03 -4.35 4.56
CA ALA A 189 9.95 -5.35 5.10
C ALA A 189 9.77 -5.65 6.60
N GLY A 190 10.70 -6.43 7.17
CA GLY A 190 10.70 -6.81 8.57
C GLY A 190 10.06 -8.16 8.89
N HIS A 191 10.01 -8.46 10.18
CA HIS A 191 9.69 -9.78 10.70
C HIS A 191 8.30 -10.28 10.32
N ARG A 192 7.33 -9.39 10.06
CA ARG A 192 5.98 -9.76 9.60
C ARG A 192 5.99 -10.51 8.27
N TYR A 193 7.01 -10.27 7.44
CA TYR A 193 7.19 -10.95 6.14
C TYR A 193 8.24 -12.07 6.21
N GLY A 194 8.79 -12.35 7.40
CA GLY A 194 9.92 -13.27 7.57
C GLY A 194 11.22 -12.75 6.94
N LEU A 195 11.34 -11.44 6.77
CA LEU A 195 12.52 -10.75 6.21
C LEU A 195 13.33 -10.04 7.31
N SER A 196 14.53 -9.61 6.96
CA SER A 196 15.35 -8.68 7.72
C SER A 196 14.63 -7.34 7.95
N HIS A 197 15.03 -6.66 9.02
CA HIS A 197 14.46 -5.37 9.40
C HIS A 197 14.70 -4.30 8.32
N ALA A 198 13.72 -3.41 8.10
CA ALA A 198 13.78 -2.40 7.02
C ALA A 198 15.00 -1.46 7.10
N SER A 199 15.51 -1.20 8.31
CA SER A 199 16.74 -0.41 8.49
C SER A 199 17.99 -1.05 7.87
N LEU A 200 18.06 -2.39 7.85
CA LEU A 200 19.18 -3.11 7.22
C LEU A 200 19.14 -2.97 5.71
N TYR A 201 17.94 -2.98 5.12
CA TYR A 201 17.76 -2.70 3.70
C TYR A 201 18.12 -1.25 3.35
N LEU A 202 17.73 -0.29 4.19
CA LEU A 202 18.11 1.11 4.01
C LEU A 202 19.63 1.30 4.07
N GLU A 203 20.30 0.69 5.06
CA GLU A 203 21.76 0.69 5.16
C GLU A 203 22.41 0.05 3.92
N ALA A 204 21.87 -1.08 3.45
CA ALA A 204 22.37 -1.79 2.29
C ALA A 204 22.16 -1.04 0.95
N LEU A 205 21.24 -0.08 0.87
CA LEU A 205 21.12 0.85 -0.27
C LEU A 205 22.23 1.92 -0.26
N GLY A 206 22.81 2.23 0.89
CA GLY A 206 23.85 3.26 1.03
C GLY A 206 23.34 4.67 0.67
N ASP A 207 24.08 5.37 -0.19
CA ASP A 207 23.76 6.74 -0.63
C ASP A 207 22.75 6.82 -1.78
N GLU A 208 22.25 5.68 -2.26
CA GLU A 208 21.36 5.62 -3.41
C GLU A 208 20.10 6.49 -3.25
N PRO A 209 19.38 6.50 -2.11
CA PRO A 209 18.20 7.35 -1.94
C PRO A 209 18.49 8.85 -2.17
N ALA A 210 19.63 9.33 -1.66
CA ALA A 210 20.06 10.71 -1.85
C ALA A 210 20.49 10.99 -3.30
N ARG A 211 21.28 10.10 -3.89
CA ARG A 211 21.78 10.22 -5.27
C ARG A 211 20.65 10.20 -6.30
N CYS A 212 19.59 9.43 -6.05
CA CYS A 212 18.45 9.24 -6.93
C CYS A 212 17.21 10.08 -6.52
N ALA A 213 17.36 11.03 -5.59
CA ALA A 213 16.24 11.79 -5.04
C ALA A 213 15.39 12.50 -6.11
N GLY A 214 16.01 12.93 -7.22
CA GLY A 214 15.35 13.58 -8.34
C GLY A 214 14.97 12.68 -9.52
N MET A 215 15.18 11.36 -9.46
CA MET A 215 14.89 10.44 -10.57
C MET A 215 13.42 9.98 -10.55
N SER A 216 12.89 9.51 -11.68
CA SER A 216 11.65 8.74 -11.65
C SER A 216 11.90 7.36 -11.02
N PHE A 217 10.87 6.72 -10.47
CA PHE A 217 10.97 5.33 -10.00
C PHE A 217 11.21 4.36 -11.15
N HIS A 218 10.69 4.66 -12.35
CA HIS A 218 11.06 3.91 -13.55
C HIS A 218 12.58 3.95 -13.81
N ASP A 219 13.20 5.12 -13.75
CA ASP A 219 14.65 5.26 -13.93
C ASP A 219 15.42 4.53 -12.82
N ILE A 220 15.01 4.67 -11.56
CA ILE A 220 15.63 3.98 -10.42
C ILE A 220 15.65 2.46 -10.65
N LYS A 221 14.53 1.88 -11.09
CA LYS A 221 14.39 0.44 -11.38
C LYS A 221 15.27 -0.01 -12.54
N SER A 222 15.58 0.87 -13.49
CA SER A 222 16.47 0.57 -14.62
C SER A 222 17.94 0.42 -14.19
N PHE A 223 18.35 1.03 -13.07
CA PHE A 223 19.68 0.83 -12.51
C PHE A 223 19.77 -0.48 -11.74
N LYS A 224 20.94 -1.14 -11.85
CA LYS A 224 21.27 -2.29 -11.00
C LYS A 224 21.27 -1.84 -9.53
N PRO A 225 20.56 -2.52 -8.63
CA PRO A 225 20.61 -2.22 -7.21
C PRO A 225 22.02 -2.43 -6.64
N PRO A 226 22.38 -1.74 -5.55
CA PRO A 226 23.62 -1.97 -4.81
C PRO A 226 23.83 -3.45 -4.51
N LEU A 227 25.09 -3.87 -4.56
CA LEU A 227 25.44 -5.28 -4.33
C LEU A 227 25.03 -5.73 -2.93
N ALA A 228 25.23 -4.87 -1.91
CA ALA A 228 24.84 -5.13 -0.54
C ALA A 228 23.33 -5.37 -0.41
N PHE A 229 22.50 -4.51 -1.04
CA PHE A 229 21.04 -4.67 -1.07
C PHE A 229 20.61 -5.98 -1.73
N SER A 230 21.18 -6.30 -2.90
CA SER A 230 20.87 -7.54 -3.63
C SER A 230 21.26 -8.80 -2.86
N HIS A 231 22.40 -8.75 -2.19
CA HIS A 231 22.90 -9.83 -1.35
C HIS A 231 22.00 -10.06 -0.14
N LEU A 232 21.63 -8.99 0.58
CA LEU A 232 20.72 -9.07 1.73
C LEU A 232 19.37 -9.71 1.34
N TRP A 233 18.75 -9.25 0.25
CA TRP A 233 17.52 -9.85 -0.28
C TRP A 233 17.67 -11.35 -0.57
N THR A 234 18.79 -11.74 -1.19
CA THR A 234 19.05 -13.14 -1.53
C THR A 234 19.18 -14.01 -0.28
N VAL A 235 19.90 -13.51 0.74
CA VAL A 235 20.06 -14.18 2.04
C VAL A 235 18.70 -14.36 2.71
N ASP A 236 17.90 -13.30 2.78
CA ASP A 236 16.55 -13.36 3.38
C ASP A 236 15.64 -14.38 2.69
N CYS A 237 15.62 -14.43 1.35
CA CYS A 237 14.83 -15.43 0.62
C CYS A 237 15.28 -16.86 0.97
N ILE A 238 16.60 -17.11 1.03
CA ILE A 238 17.15 -18.41 1.40
C ILE A 238 16.77 -18.78 2.83
N GLU A 239 16.98 -17.87 3.79
CA GLU A 239 16.65 -18.08 5.20
C GLU A 239 15.16 -18.31 5.41
N TYR A 240 14.30 -17.54 4.74
CA TYR A 240 12.86 -17.74 4.78
C TYR A 240 12.48 -19.15 4.36
N HIS A 241 12.98 -19.60 3.20
CA HIS A 241 12.65 -20.93 2.69
C HIS A 241 13.21 -22.06 3.56
N GLN A 242 14.36 -21.87 4.20
CA GLN A 242 14.90 -22.83 5.15
C GLN A 242 14.08 -22.92 6.44
N ARG A 243 13.48 -21.80 6.90
CA ARG A 243 12.67 -21.75 8.12
C ARG A 243 11.25 -22.25 7.93
N PHE A 244 10.63 -21.95 6.78
CA PHE A 244 9.18 -22.10 6.60
C PHE A 244 8.76 -23.18 5.59
N LEU A 245 9.64 -23.68 4.71
CA LEU A 245 9.27 -24.81 3.86
C LEU A 245 9.41 -26.13 4.62
N PRO A 246 8.41 -27.03 4.56
CA PRO A 246 8.51 -28.34 5.17
C PRO A 246 9.72 -29.09 4.60
N GLN A 247 10.60 -29.55 5.49
CA GLN A 247 11.71 -30.41 5.09
C GLN A 247 11.13 -31.70 4.51
N LYS A 248 11.22 -31.87 3.18
CA LYS A 248 10.87 -33.11 2.50
C LYS A 248 11.72 -34.24 3.08
N GLY A 249 11.15 -35.03 3.99
CA GLY A 249 11.84 -36.10 4.68
C GLY A 249 11.43 -36.32 6.14
N SER A 250 10.73 -35.38 6.77
CA SER A 250 10.16 -35.60 8.12
C SER A 250 8.76 -36.22 8.02
N ALA A 251 8.67 -37.40 7.41
CA ALA A 251 7.52 -38.29 7.60
C ALA A 251 7.93 -39.29 8.69
N LEU A 252 7.37 -39.10 9.90
CA LEU A 252 7.35 -40.10 10.95
C LEU A 252 6.33 -41.20 10.61
#